data_AF-A0A9D1EMI5-F1
#
_entry.id   AF-A0A9D1EMI5-F1
#
_cell.length_a   1.000
_cell.length_b   1.000
_cell.length_c   1.000
_cell.angle_alpha   90.00
_cell.angle_beta   90.00
_cell.angle_gamma   90.00
#
_symmetry.space_group_name_H-M   'P 1'
#
loop_
_entity.id
_entity.type
_entity.pdbx_description
1 polymer ?
#
loop_
_entity_poly.entity_id
_entity_poly.type
_entity_poly.pdbx_seq_one_letter_code
_entity_poly.pdbx_strand_id
1 'polypeptide(L)'
;MDAQKNVLVLGNGFDLYHFLPTRYVDFLHVANRLAELKAEGSLARCQYINYVLGPASPIYIQDAYIQKCYEVYTQKMKSVKLDQGKIEELAAIAEANTWIQYFQACLEKDIGWIDFEKEIGQVLSAVQKLFSLDSRADELVSGVPLIEPARLGKNTSDKLAELDLKTIDILKQLPFVSKSSFIFQLKKEYCVKGIGDEHYIAIDKEAILGHLEEELVKLAKALCIYLKEFVQKIAIDKRADNPVFYQIDKVLTFNYTDTYARLYDAAAEINYIHGCINDEARGIVLGINNDSRDELEEMDTGLIRFKKYYQRAMKDTFYSVEDFLDHEQASYKVSIVGHSIDVTDRDILVGLMKHERTEVTIYYHDEKAHGQQVVNLISLVGKEEFDRLRNAKKLMFKQLPEFREAPAGAAAMEGMEEEDFPEYKIRRKYKFLEDDCGSFHTLLIGNEIVQVSARDGEAGIAEVTLVDYFLNLQEFYNHSGRYKGAVRLVELFNDNRYCGAGAYVEYIKAKDEDTEHLDEIRALFATDCDGIGIEISEIKVVESGGEAA
;
A
#
# COMPACT_ATOMS: atom_id res chain seq x y z
N MET A 1 -36.35 27.69 -15.13
CA MET A 1 -36.06 26.70 -14.09
C MET A 1 -34.57 26.52 -14.13
N ASP A 2 -33.88 27.08 -13.16
CA ASP A 2 -32.42 26.97 -13.02
C ASP A 2 -32.08 25.50 -12.80
N ALA A 3 -31.24 24.93 -13.68
CA ALA A 3 -30.90 23.51 -13.63
C ALA A 3 -30.17 23.20 -12.31
N GLN A 4 -30.61 22.17 -11.59
CA GLN A 4 -29.93 21.70 -10.39
C GLN A 4 -28.90 20.64 -10.79
N LYS A 5 -27.64 20.83 -10.38
CA LYS A 5 -26.54 19.89 -10.60
C LYS A 5 -26.09 19.22 -9.31
N ASN A 6 -25.66 17.98 -9.41
CA ASN A 6 -25.14 17.18 -8.30
C ASN A 6 -23.61 17.14 -8.36
N VAL A 7 -22.97 17.57 -7.29
CA VAL A 7 -21.52 17.56 -7.10
C VAL A 7 -21.17 16.56 -6.01
N LEU A 8 -20.23 15.68 -6.27
CA LEU A 8 -19.71 14.72 -5.29
C LEU A 8 -18.27 15.08 -4.93
N VAL A 9 -17.99 15.29 -3.65
CA VAL A 9 -16.63 15.54 -3.12
C VAL A 9 -16.17 14.30 -2.37
N LEU A 10 -15.03 13.75 -2.76
CA LEU A 10 -14.51 12.47 -2.25
C LEU A 10 -13.16 12.63 -1.55
N GLY A 11 -13.03 12.01 -0.38
CA GLY A 11 -11.74 11.77 0.28
C GLY A 11 -11.51 10.29 0.55
N ASN A 12 -10.36 9.94 1.16
CA ASN A 12 -9.88 8.54 1.19
C ASN A 12 -10.87 7.57 1.85
N GLY A 13 -11.72 8.08 2.76
CA GLY A 13 -12.81 7.31 3.35
C GLY A 13 -13.83 6.76 2.34
N PHE A 14 -13.86 7.28 1.11
CA PHE A 14 -14.62 6.71 -0.01
C PHE A 14 -14.03 5.38 -0.48
N ASP A 15 -12.71 5.28 -0.63
CA ASP A 15 -12.05 4.02 -0.96
C ASP A 15 -12.22 3.03 0.20
N LEU A 16 -12.11 3.53 1.44
CA LEU A 16 -12.31 2.71 2.64
C LEU A 16 -13.74 2.19 2.78
N TYR A 17 -14.74 2.98 2.36
CA TYR A 17 -16.15 2.58 2.28
C TYR A 17 -16.35 1.40 1.32
N HIS A 18 -15.49 1.29 0.29
CA HIS A 18 -15.43 0.15 -0.62
C HIS A 18 -14.41 -0.90 -0.16
N PHE A 19 -14.01 -0.93 1.12
CA PHE A 19 -13.08 -1.92 1.68
C PHE A 19 -11.74 -2.03 0.94
N LEU A 20 -11.28 -0.97 0.26
CA LEU A 20 -10.00 -0.98 -0.42
C LEU A 20 -8.85 -0.65 0.55
N PRO A 21 -7.68 -1.31 0.43
CA PRO A 21 -6.55 -1.09 1.33
C PRO A 21 -5.81 0.19 0.94
N THR A 22 -6.36 1.36 1.30
CA THR A 22 -5.82 2.68 0.94
C THR A 22 -5.39 3.51 2.13
N ARG A 23 -5.29 2.92 3.33
CA ARG A 23 -4.70 3.61 4.49
C ARG A 23 -3.19 3.69 4.29
N TYR A 24 -2.57 4.75 4.80
CA TYR A 24 -1.10 4.85 4.78
C TYR A 24 -0.42 3.69 5.52
N VAL A 25 -1.09 3.13 6.53
CA VAL A 25 -0.64 1.92 7.24
C VAL A 25 -0.62 0.70 6.30
N ASP A 26 -1.61 0.55 5.42
CA ASP A 26 -1.67 -0.56 4.45
C ASP A 26 -0.47 -0.50 3.50
N PHE A 27 -0.17 0.70 2.99
CA PHE A 27 1.02 0.96 2.17
C PHE A 27 2.32 0.61 2.91
N LEU A 28 2.48 1.06 4.16
CA LEU A 28 3.72 0.84 4.92
C LEU A 28 3.92 -0.63 5.28
N HIS A 29 2.85 -1.36 5.63
CA HIS A 29 2.92 -2.80 5.87
C HIS A 29 3.38 -3.55 4.62
N VAL A 30 2.81 -3.22 3.44
CA VAL A 30 3.25 -3.82 2.18
C VAL A 30 4.67 -3.43 1.83
N ALA A 31 5.03 -2.15 1.94
CA ALA A 31 6.40 -1.70 1.68
C ALA A 31 7.43 -2.41 2.58
N ASN A 32 7.13 -2.55 3.88
CA ASN A 32 7.98 -3.28 4.82
C ASN A 32 8.10 -4.76 4.43
N ARG A 33 6.96 -5.41 4.14
CA ARG A 33 6.96 -6.83 3.78
C ARG A 33 7.74 -7.11 2.50
N LEU A 34 7.65 -6.24 1.50
CA LEU A 34 8.42 -6.36 0.27
C LEU A 34 9.93 -6.16 0.51
N ALA A 35 10.32 -5.23 1.39
CA ALA A 35 11.72 -5.05 1.78
C ALA A 35 12.27 -6.30 2.52
N GLU A 36 11.49 -6.90 3.43
CA GLU A 36 11.84 -8.17 4.08
C GLU A 36 12.03 -9.30 3.08
N LEU A 37 11.07 -9.50 2.17
CA LEU A 37 11.14 -10.54 1.13
C LEU A 37 12.35 -10.35 0.20
N LYS A 38 12.74 -9.09 -0.06
CA LYS A 38 13.95 -8.77 -0.80
C LYS A 38 15.20 -9.19 -0.03
N ALA A 39 15.29 -8.87 1.26
CA ALA A 39 16.40 -9.26 2.12
C ALA A 39 16.50 -10.80 2.27
N GLU A 40 15.37 -11.51 2.27
CA GLU A 40 15.27 -12.97 2.29
C GLU A 40 15.59 -13.64 0.94
N GLY A 41 15.79 -12.86 -0.14
CA GLY A 41 15.96 -13.40 -1.50
C GLY A 41 14.71 -14.07 -2.07
N SER A 42 13.53 -13.81 -1.49
CA SER A 42 12.25 -14.45 -1.82
C SER A 42 11.28 -13.55 -2.57
N LEU A 43 11.67 -12.32 -2.92
CA LEU A 43 10.82 -11.34 -3.60
C LEU A 43 10.22 -11.86 -4.92
N ALA A 44 10.93 -12.71 -5.66
CA ALA A 44 10.45 -13.32 -6.91
C ALA A 44 9.23 -14.25 -6.72
N ARG A 45 8.93 -14.65 -5.47
CA ARG A 45 7.74 -15.43 -5.12
C ARG A 45 6.48 -14.56 -5.01
N CYS A 46 6.63 -13.24 -4.88
CA CYS A 46 5.54 -12.27 -4.76
C CYS A 46 4.89 -11.98 -6.12
N GLN A 47 4.23 -13.00 -6.71
CA GLN A 47 3.63 -12.89 -8.04
C GLN A 47 2.16 -12.44 -8.02
N TYR A 48 1.49 -12.55 -6.87
CA TYR A 48 0.07 -12.28 -6.72
C TYR A 48 -0.22 -11.45 -5.49
N ILE A 49 -1.28 -10.65 -5.53
CA ILE A 49 -1.76 -9.88 -4.37
C ILE A 49 -1.94 -10.78 -3.14
N ASN A 50 -2.48 -11.99 -3.34
CA ASN A 50 -2.69 -12.99 -2.28
C ASN A 50 -1.44 -13.30 -1.45
N TYR A 51 -0.25 -13.27 -2.07
CA TYR A 51 0.99 -13.58 -1.36
C TYR A 51 1.29 -12.56 -0.24
N VAL A 52 0.84 -11.32 -0.41
CA VAL A 52 1.12 -10.20 0.50
C VAL A 52 -0.09 -9.84 1.34
N LEU A 53 -1.31 -9.96 0.82
CA LEU A 53 -2.54 -9.54 1.50
C LEU A 53 -3.50 -10.69 1.83
N GLY A 54 -3.15 -11.94 1.49
CA GLY A 54 -3.98 -13.12 1.75
C GLY A 54 -3.74 -13.77 3.12
N PRO A 55 -4.49 -14.83 3.46
CA PRO A 55 -4.53 -15.42 4.80
C PRO A 55 -3.20 -15.91 5.36
N ALA A 56 -2.28 -16.34 4.49
CA ALA A 56 -0.94 -16.77 4.86
C ALA A 56 0.03 -15.61 5.15
N SER A 57 -0.35 -14.36 4.83
CA SER A 57 0.49 -13.19 5.05
C SER A 57 0.44 -12.72 6.51
N PRO A 58 1.57 -12.32 7.11
CA PRO A 58 1.59 -11.64 8.41
C PRO A 58 0.70 -10.40 8.45
N ILE A 59 0.57 -9.68 7.32
CA ILE A 59 -0.25 -8.46 7.22
C ILE A 59 -1.72 -8.79 7.47
N TYR A 60 -2.22 -9.86 6.84
CA TYR A 60 -3.60 -10.31 7.02
C TYR A 60 -3.86 -10.72 8.47
N ILE A 61 -2.94 -11.48 9.08
CA ILE A 61 -3.12 -12.00 10.45
C ILE A 61 -3.22 -10.86 11.47
N GLN A 62 -2.48 -9.77 11.25
CA GLN A 62 -2.35 -8.67 12.21
C GLN A 62 -3.36 -7.54 12.03
N ASP A 63 -3.99 -7.42 10.85
CA ASP A 63 -4.85 -6.28 10.52
C ASP A 63 -6.27 -6.70 10.13
N ALA A 64 -7.21 -6.47 11.05
CA ALA A 64 -8.63 -6.80 10.87
C ALA A 64 -9.29 -6.11 9.66
N TYR A 65 -8.80 -4.93 9.25
CA TYR A 65 -9.32 -4.27 8.05
C TYR A 65 -8.83 -4.96 6.77
N ILE A 66 -7.59 -5.43 6.73
CA ILE A 66 -7.08 -6.24 5.62
C ILE A 66 -7.81 -7.57 5.55
N GLN A 67 -8.10 -8.21 6.69
CA GLN A 67 -8.97 -9.39 6.73
C GLN A 67 -10.31 -9.10 6.07
N LYS A 68 -10.93 -7.97 6.44
CA LYS A 68 -12.22 -7.57 5.88
C LYS A 68 -12.16 -7.29 4.38
N CYS A 69 -11.13 -6.57 3.92
CA CYS A 69 -10.87 -6.34 2.49
C CYS A 69 -10.78 -7.67 1.73
N TYR A 70 -9.99 -8.61 2.24
CA TYR A 70 -9.80 -9.91 1.61
C TYR A 70 -11.08 -10.74 1.64
N GLU A 71 -11.86 -10.77 2.72
CA GLU A 71 -13.18 -11.43 2.77
C GLU A 71 -14.10 -10.92 1.66
N VAL A 72 -14.20 -9.60 1.50
CA VAL A 72 -15.06 -8.95 0.49
C VAL A 72 -14.59 -9.26 -0.93
N TYR A 73 -13.27 -9.34 -1.15
CA TYR A 73 -12.69 -9.49 -2.49
C TYR A 73 -11.98 -10.82 -2.73
N THR A 74 -12.20 -11.85 -1.93
CA THR A 74 -11.36 -13.07 -1.86
C THR A 74 -11.07 -13.65 -3.25
N GLN A 75 -12.12 -13.95 -4.02
CA GLN A 75 -11.98 -14.57 -5.35
C GLN A 75 -11.22 -13.68 -6.34
N LYS A 76 -11.24 -12.36 -6.11
CA LYS A 76 -10.64 -11.35 -6.98
C LYS A 76 -9.29 -10.86 -6.48
N MET A 77 -8.83 -11.30 -5.31
CA MET A 77 -7.47 -11.05 -4.83
C MET A 77 -6.57 -12.28 -5.00
N LYS A 78 -7.17 -13.49 -4.98
CA LYS A 78 -6.46 -14.78 -5.11
C LYS A 78 -5.58 -14.89 -6.36
N SER A 79 -6.08 -14.47 -7.52
CA SER A 79 -5.43 -14.68 -8.83
C SER A 79 -4.89 -13.40 -9.48
N VAL A 80 -4.91 -12.26 -8.78
CA VAL A 80 -4.47 -10.99 -9.36
C VAL A 80 -2.96 -10.92 -9.40
N LYS A 81 -2.43 -10.99 -10.62
CA LYS A 81 -1.00 -10.96 -10.91
C LYS A 81 -0.40 -9.55 -10.72
N LEU A 82 0.70 -9.51 -10.00
CA LEU A 82 1.52 -8.31 -9.80
C LEU A 82 2.53 -8.16 -10.95
N ASP A 83 2.86 -6.92 -11.29
CA ASP A 83 3.97 -6.62 -12.19
C ASP A 83 5.28 -6.76 -11.41
N GLN A 84 6.06 -7.79 -11.73
CA GLN A 84 7.28 -8.11 -10.99
C GLN A 84 8.31 -6.96 -11.00
N GLY A 85 8.44 -6.23 -12.12
CA GLY A 85 9.36 -5.10 -12.19
C GLY A 85 8.93 -3.95 -11.29
N LYS A 86 7.63 -3.71 -11.16
CA LYS A 86 7.07 -2.73 -10.22
C LYS A 86 7.23 -3.16 -8.77
N ILE A 87 7.07 -4.45 -8.46
CA ILE A 87 7.31 -4.98 -7.11
C ILE A 87 8.78 -4.85 -6.70
N GLU A 88 9.71 -5.15 -7.60
CA GLU A 88 11.15 -4.95 -7.38
C GLU A 88 11.51 -3.48 -7.17
N GLU A 89 10.93 -2.59 -7.96
CA GLU A 89 11.09 -1.14 -7.82
C GLU A 89 10.57 -0.64 -6.47
N LEU A 90 9.36 -1.04 -6.08
CA LEU A 90 8.78 -0.68 -4.79
C LEU A 90 9.61 -1.21 -3.62
N ALA A 91 10.04 -2.47 -3.67
CA ALA A 91 10.90 -3.06 -2.64
C ALA A 91 12.23 -2.33 -2.50
N ALA A 92 12.85 -1.93 -3.62
CA ALA A 92 14.10 -1.18 -3.61
C ALA A 92 13.94 0.23 -3.03
N ILE A 93 12.83 0.92 -3.32
CA ILE A 93 12.53 2.20 -2.67
C ILE A 93 12.28 2.01 -1.19
N ALA A 94 11.43 1.03 -0.81
CA ALA A 94 11.05 0.78 0.58
C ALA A 94 12.25 0.49 1.50
N GLU A 95 13.24 -0.26 1.01
CA GLU A 95 14.45 -0.60 1.76
C GLU A 95 15.29 0.63 2.15
N ALA A 96 15.40 1.62 1.26
CA ALA A 96 16.35 2.72 1.41
C ALA A 96 15.71 4.09 1.71
N ASN A 97 14.40 4.24 1.48
CA ASN A 97 13.77 5.55 1.50
C ASN A 97 13.66 6.13 2.90
N THR A 98 14.16 7.36 3.05
CA THR A 98 14.24 8.09 4.32
C THR A 98 12.88 8.27 4.98
N TRP A 99 11.85 8.62 4.20
CA TRP A 99 10.51 8.84 4.73
C TRP A 99 9.84 7.53 5.12
N ILE A 100 9.94 6.49 4.29
CA ILE A 100 9.38 5.16 4.61
C ILE A 100 10.00 4.63 5.91
N GLN A 101 11.32 4.69 6.06
CA GLN A 101 12.01 4.26 7.28
C GLN A 101 11.58 5.08 8.51
N TYR A 102 11.48 6.40 8.37
CA TYR A 102 11.01 7.26 9.46
C TYR A 102 9.57 6.91 9.87
N PHE A 103 8.67 6.73 8.90
CA PHE A 103 7.27 6.39 9.16
C PHE A 103 7.10 5.01 9.78
N GLN A 104 7.90 4.01 9.38
CA GLN A 104 7.93 2.70 10.01
C GLN A 104 8.32 2.81 11.50
N ALA A 105 9.35 3.60 11.81
CA ALA A 105 9.77 3.85 13.20
C ALA A 105 8.68 4.57 14.02
N CYS A 106 7.85 5.41 13.39
CA CYS A 106 6.68 6.02 14.04
C CYS A 106 5.58 4.98 14.32
N LEU A 107 5.27 4.09 13.37
CA LEU A 107 4.24 3.07 13.53
C LEU A 107 4.54 2.07 14.65
N GLU A 108 5.80 1.73 14.87
CA GLU A 108 6.22 0.88 16.00
C GLU A 108 5.89 1.52 17.36
N LYS A 109 5.74 2.85 17.44
CA LYS A 109 5.45 3.61 18.66
C LYS A 109 3.97 3.96 18.81
N ASP A 110 3.29 4.37 17.74
CA ASP A 110 1.92 4.90 17.75
C ASP A 110 0.92 3.88 17.15
N ILE A 111 0.41 2.98 18.01
CA ILE A 111 -0.70 2.02 17.85
C ILE A 111 -1.47 2.09 16.50
N GLY A 112 -0.83 1.66 15.40
CA GLY A 112 -1.46 1.40 14.12
C GLY A 112 -2.08 2.61 13.37
N TRP A 113 -1.65 3.85 13.62
CA TRP A 113 -2.11 5.01 12.84
C TRP A 113 -0.99 5.99 12.49
N ILE A 114 -1.03 6.54 11.28
CA ILE A 114 -0.08 7.55 10.82
C ILE A 114 -0.73 8.55 9.86
N ASP A 115 -0.24 9.78 9.91
CA ASP A 115 -0.59 10.88 9.03
C ASP A 115 0.70 11.44 8.43
N PHE A 116 0.91 11.18 7.14
CA PHE A 116 2.15 11.55 6.45
C PHE A 116 2.38 13.05 6.48
N GLU A 117 1.34 13.84 6.20
CA GLU A 117 1.46 15.30 6.18
C GLU A 117 1.87 15.86 7.55
N LYS A 118 1.24 15.36 8.63
CA LYS A 118 1.60 15.76 9.99
C LYS A 118 3.02 15.37 10.34
N GLU A 119 3.44 14.15 9.99
CA GLU A 119 4.77 13.63 10.29
C GLU A 119 5.88 14.31 9.47
N ILE A 120 5.65 14.59 8.18
CA ILE A 120 6.54 15.42 7.36
C ILE A 120 6.69 16.81 7.98
N GLY A 121 5.58 17.42 8.43
CA GLY A 121 5.61 18.73 9.09
C GLY A 121 6.46 18.75 10.36
N GLN A 122 6.45 17.66 11.13
CA GLN A 122 7.29 17.51 12.32
C GLN A 122 8.78 17.38 11.97
N VAL A 123 9.11 16.59 10.95
CA VAL A 123 10.48 16.44 10.45
C VAL A 123 11.03 17.77 9.96
N LEU A 124 10.28 18.51 9.14
CA LEU A 124 10.72 19.81 8.63
C LEU A 124 10.92 20.84 9.76
N SER A 125 10.06 20.81 10.77
CA SER A 125 10.22 21.67 11.96
C SER A 125 11.46 21.30 12.77
N ALA A 126 11.77 20.01 12.90
CA ALA A 126 12.99 19.54 13.55
C ALA A 126 14.26 19.96 12.78
N VAL A 127 14.23 19.85 11.45
CA VAL A 127 15.32 20.29 10.55
C VAL A 127 15.53 21.80 10.61
N GLN A 128 14.47 22.61 10.65
CA GLN A 128 14.61 24.05 10.84
C GLN A 128 15.27 24.41 12.17
N LYS A 129 14.87 23.73 13.26
CA LYS A 129 15.52 23.92 14.56
C LYS A 129 17.01 23.55 14.48
N LEU A 130 17.37 22.47 13.78
CA LEU A 130 18.77 22.13 13.49
C LEU A 130 19.48 23.26 12.73
N PHE A 131 18.86 23.87 11.72
CA PHE A 131 19.45 24.98 10.97
C PHE A 131 19.63 26.26 11.79
N SER A 132 18.83 26.47 12.83
CA SER A 132 19.00 27.61 13.75
C SER A 132 20.23 27.49 14.64
N LEU A 133 20.82 26.29 14.76
CA LEU A 133 22.08 26.08 15.47
C LEU A 133 23.29 26.59 14.66
N ASP A 134 23.19 26.56 13.32
CA ASP A 134 24.24 26.98 12.38
C ASP A 134 24.56 28.48 12.49
N SER A 135 23.56 29.32 12.76
CA SER A 135 23.71 30.78 12.80
C SER A 135 24.44 31.32 14.04
N ARG A 136 24.88 30.47 14.98
CA ARG A 136 25.29 30.90 16.34
C ARG A 136 26.51 30.22 16.97
N ALA A 137 27.37 29.50 16.24
CA ALA A 137 28.53 28.84 16.87
C ALA A 137 29.80 28.69 15.99
N ASP A 138 30.89 29.32 16.45
CA ASP A 138 32.28 29.13 15.98
C ASP A 138 32.82 27.68 16.17
N GLU A 139 32.06 26.77 16.80
CA GLU A 139 32.50 25.42 17.17
C GLU A 139 31.66 24.27 16.56
N LEU A 140 30.59 24.55 15.80
CA LEU A 140 29.63 23.50 15.45
C LEU A 140 30.07 22.57 14.32
N VAL A 141 31.11 22.91 13.57
CA VAL A 141 31.20 22.36 12.21
C VAL A 141 32.30 21.32 12.00
N SER A 142 33.36 21.24 12.80
CA SER A 142 34.48 20.34 12.48
C SER A 142 34.40 18.90 13.02
N GLY A 143 33.22 18.40 13.42
CA GLY A 143 33.05 17.05 13.98
C GLY A 143 32.97 16.99 15.52
N VAL A 144 32.36 18.01 16.12
CA VAL A 144 32.25 18.16 17.58
C VAL A 144 31.07 17.34 18.12
N PRO A 145 31.28 16.56 19.18
CA PRO A 145 30.22 15.85 19.88
C PRO A 145 29.19 16.79 20.53
N LEU A 146 27.89 16.60 20.28
CA LEU A 146 26.83 17.29 21.01
C LEU A 146 26.53 16.67 22.41
N ILE A 147 27.51 16.07 23.13
CA ILE A 147 27.29 15.10 24.25
C ILE A 147 26.68 15.66 25.56
N GLU A 148 25.82 14.81 26.13
CA GLU A 148 25.43 14.47 27.52
C GLU A 148 25.62 15.41 28.73
N PRO A 149 24.65 15.40 29.68
CA PRO A 149 24.66 16.19 30.92
C PRO A 149 25.85 15.95 31.87
N ALA A 150 26.55 14.83 31.75
CA ALA A 150 27.49 14.38 32.78
C ALA A 150 28.90 15.00 32.69
N ARG A 151 29.22 15.78 31.64
CA ARG A 151 30.57 16.34 31.44
C ARG A 151 30.59 17.81 30.97
N LEU A 152 29.63 18.62 31.41
CA LEU A 152 29.65 20.06 31.13
C LEU A 152 30.51 20.83 32.13
N GLY A 153 31.65 21.33 31.65
CA GLY A 153 32.21 22.59 32.14
C GLY A 153 31.22 23.72 31.82
N LYS A 154 31.02 24.63 32.76
CA LYS A 154 29.89 25.58 32.89
C LYS A 154 29.52 26.51 31.71
N ASN A 155 30.16 26.44 30.53
CA ASN A 155 29.99 27.46 29.49
C ASN A 155 29.43 26.96 28.13
N THR A 156 29.33 25.65 27.89
CA THR A 156 28.83 25.09 26.61
C THR A 156 27.37 24.55 26.72
N SER A 157 26.79 24.55 27.93
CA SER A 157 25.49 23.92 28.25
C SER A 157 24.27 24.66 27.71
N ASP A 158 24.40 25.92 27.35
CA ASP A 158 23.25 26.82 27.33
C ASP A 158 22.52 26.90 25.98
N LYS A 159 23.12 26.41 24.88
CA LYS A 159 22.55 26.54 23.52
C LYS A 159 21.81 25.30 23.01
N LEU A 160 22.15 24.09 23.49
CA LEU A 160 21.44 22.84 23.13
C LEU A 160 20.24 22.53 24.03
N ALA A 161 20.10 23.25 25.16
CA ALA A 161 18.87 23.26 25.95
C ALA A 161 17.66 23.80 25.15
N GLU A 162 17.89 24.41 23.98
CA GLU A 162 16.85 24.93 23.08
C GLU A 162 16.16 23.82 22.24
N LEU A 163 16.78 22.64 22.05
CA LEU A 163 16.14 21.51 21.37
C LEU A 163 15.38 20.62 22.35
N ASP A 164 14.08 20.47 22.13
CA ASP A 164 13.26 19.53 22.89
C ASP A 164 13.59 18.05 22.55
N LEU A 165 13.29 17.14 23.49
CA LEU A 165 13.56 15.70 23.34
C LEU A 165 12.90 15.10 22.10
N LYS A 166 11.73 15.61 21.71
CA LYS A 166 10.99 15.16 20.53
C LYS A 166 11.77 15.48 19.25
N THR A 167 12.31 16.69 19.15
CA THR A 167 13.15 17.14 18.03
C THR A 167 14.38 16.25 17.90
N ILE A 168 15.03 15.93 19.03
CA ILE A 168 16.20 15.04 19.05
C ILE A 168 15.84 13.63 18.59
N ASP A 169 14.71 13.07 19.05
CA ASP A 169 14.24 11.74 18.66
C ASP A 169 13.98 11.65 17.15
N ILE A 170 13.31 12.65 16.59
CA ILE A 170 13.05 12.76 15.14
C ILE A 170 14.37 12.81 14.36
N LEU A 171 15.26 13.75 14.71
CA LEU A 171 16.49 13.96 13.96
C LEU A 171 17.40 12.71 13.98
N LYS A 172 17.40 11.93 15.06
CA LYS A 172 18.18 10.66 15.15
C LYS A 172 17.72 9.58 14.17
N GLN A 173 16.48 9.66 13.67
CA GLN A 173 15.99 8.74 12.65
C GLN A 173 16.48 9.11 11.24
N LEU A 174 16.96 10.34 11.04
CA LEU A 174 17.28 10.88 9.72
C LEU A 174 18.72 10.52 9.31
N PRO A 175 18.96 10.28 8.00
CA PRO A 175 20.20 9.69 7.52
C PRO A 175 21.40 10.64 7.58
N PHE A 176 21.19 11.94 7.75
CA PHE A 176 22.27 12.91 7.90
C PHE A 176 22.85 12.93 9.33
N VAL A 177 22.23 12.23 10.28
CA VAL A 177 22.70 12.10 11.66
C VAL A 177 23.29 10.70 11.90
N SER A 178 24.44 10.64 12.57
CA SER A 178 25.07 9.36 12.91
C SER A 178 24.35 8.65 14.05
N LYS A 179 23.99 7.37 13.85
CA LYS A 179 23.27 6.54 14.84
C LYS A 179 24.17 5.98 15.96
N SER A 180 25.50 6.05 15.82
CA SER A 180 26.44 5.46 16.78
C SER A 180 26.87 6.47 17.86
N SER A 181 26.29 6.34 19.06
CA SER A 181 26.63 6.97 20.35
C SER A 181 25.62 7.99 20.89
N PHE A 182 25.75 8.31 22.19
CA PHE A 182 24.94 9.27 22.98
C PHE A 182 25.07 10.73 22.52
N ILE A 183 25.51 10.93 21.28
CA ILE A 183 26.06 12.15 20.72
C ILE A 183 25.42 12.35 19.36
N PHE A 184 24.78 13.50 19.17
CA PHE A 184 24.30 13.89 17.85
C PHE A 184 25.50 14.36 17.01
N GLN A 185 25.74 13.74 15.86
CA GLN A 185 26.82 14.09 14.95
C GLN A 185 26.31 14.11 13.51
N LEU A 186 26.39 15.28 12.88
CA LEU A 186 26.06 15.44 11.47
C LEU A 186 27.13 14.77 10.61
N LYS A 187 26.71 14.03 9.58
CA LYS A 187 27.65 13.41 8.65
C LYS A 187 28.32 14.47 7.78
N LYS A 188 29.57 14.22 7.41
CA LYS A 188 30.48 15.19 6.76
C LYS A 188 29.96 15.69 5.42
N GLU A 189 29.23 14.85 4.70
CA GLU A 189 28.61 15.17 3.40
C GLU A 189 27.47 16.20 3.50
N TYR A 190 26.96 16.49 4.70
CA TYR A 190 25.96 17.53 4.95
C TYR A 190 26.57 18.77 5.64
N CYS A 191 27.89 18.94 5.52
CA CYS A 191 28.62 20.10 6.05
C CYS A 191 29.38 20.81 4.92
N VAL A 192 29.35 22.14 4.93
CA VAL A 192 30.10 22.98 3.99
C VAL A 192 31.56 23.08 4.43
N LYS A 193 32.49 22.87 3.50
CA LYS A 193 33.93 23.10 3.74
C LYS A 193 34.32 24.57 3.56
N GLY A 194 35.21 25.04 4.41
CA GLY A 194 35.83 26.35 4.30
C GLY A 194 36.89 26.41 3.20
N ILE A 195 37.42 27.61 2.97
CA ILE A 195 38.49 27.84 1.99
C ILE A 195 39.70 26.96 2.36
N GLY A 196 40.15 26.14 1.41
CA GLY A 196 41.28 25.21 1.59
C GLY A 196 40.88 23.79 1.99
N ASP A 197 39.59 23.48 2.15
CA ASP A 197 39.04 22.14 2.44
C ASP A 197 39.51 21.47 3.74
N GLU A 198 40.18 22.21 4.63
CA GLU A 198 40.75 21.68 5.88
C GLU A 198 39.75 21.60 7.04
N HIS A 199 38.73 22.47 7.05
CA HIS A 199 37.74 22.57 8.12
C HIS A 199 36.34 22.77 7.52
N TYR A 200 35.32 22.29 8.23
CA TYR A 200 33.94 22.61 7.89
C TYR A 200 33.53 23.92 8.58
N ILE A 201 32.64 24.70 7.95
CA ILE A 201 32.26 26.04 8.38
C ILE A 201 30.75 26.31 8.52
N ALA A 202 29.88 25.48 7.94
CA ALA A 202 28.43 25.58 8.10
C ALA A 202 27.73 24.23 7.85
N ILE A 203 26.45 24.15 8.22
CA ILE A 203 25.54 23.08 7.78
C ILE A 203 25.18 23.31 6.30
N ASP A 204 25.27 22.25 5.49
CA ASP A 204 24.79 22.30 4.11
C ASP A 204 23.28 22.09 4.06
N LYS A 205 22.55 23.21 4.18
CA LYS A 205 21.08 23.21 4.22
C LYS A 205 20.47 22.68 2.93
N GLU A 206 21.06 23.01 1.77
CA GLU A 206 20.57 22.52 0.49
C GLU A 206 20.85 21.04 0.30
N ALA A 207 21.98 20.50 0.78
CA ALA A 207 22.21 19.06 0.75
C ALA A 207 21.16 18.29 1.57
N ILE A 208 20.81 18.78 2.76
CA ILE A 208 19.79 18.16 3.62
C ILE A 208 18.40 18.26 3.00
N LEU A 209 17.99 19.47 2.62
CA LEU A 209 16.65 19.69 2.08
C LEU A 209 16.48 19.05 0.69
N GLY A 210 17.51 19.09 -0.15
CA GLY A 210 17.52 18.40 -1.44
C GLY A 210 17.40 16.89 -1.30
N HIS A 211 18.12 16.29 -0.35
CA HIS A 211 17.96 14.86 -0.03
C HIS A 211 16.51 14.55 0.39
N LEU A 212 15.93 15.32 1.31
CA LEU A 212 14.56 15.11 1.77
C LEU A 212 13.52 15.28 0.64
N GLU A 213 13.74 16.22 -0.28
CA GLU A 213 12.89 16.44 -1.45
C GLU A 213 12.96 15.25 -2.42
N GLU A 214 14.17 14.80 -2.78
CA GLU A 214 14.37 13.63 -3.65
C GLU A 214 13.72 12.37 -3.06
N GLU A 215 13.86 12.18 -1.76
CA GLU A 215 13.25 11.05 -1.04
C GLU A 215 11.74 11.17 -0.98
N LEU A 216 11.17 12.38 -0.93
CA LEU A 216 9.72 12.60 -0.97
C LEU A 216 9.16 12.25 -2.36
N VAL A 217 9.89 12.56 -3.44
CA VAL A 217 9.52 12.15 -4.80
C VAL A 217 9.51 10.62 -4.93
N LYS A 218 10.52 9.94 -4.37
CA LYS A 218 10.56 8.46 -4.35
C LYS A 218 9.44 7.86 -3.50
N LEU A 219 9.11 8.46 -2.35
CA LEU A 219 7.97 8.06 -1.53
C LEU A 219 6.66 8.14 -2.33
N ALA A 220 6.41 9.27 -3.00
CA ALA A 220 5.22 9.45 -3.83
C ALA A 220 5.13 8.41 -4.96
N LYS A 221 6.27 8.08 -5.58
CA LYS A 221 6.36 7.03 -6.59
C LYS A 221 6.07 5.63 -6.01
N ALA A 222 6.64 5.29 -4.85
CA ALA A 222 6.36 4.04 -4.16
C ALA A 222 4.87 3.89 -3.82
N LEU A 223 4.25 4.97 -3.31
CA LEU A 223 2.81 5.00 -3.04
C LEU A 223 1.99 4.80 -4.32
N CYS A 224 2.37 5.42 -5.44
CA CYS A 224 1.70 5.20 -6.73
C CYS A 224 1.79 3.74 -7.19
N ILE A 225 2.97 3.12 -7.08
CA ILE A 225 3.16 1.70 -7.42
C ILE A 225 2.26 0.83 -6.55
N TYR A 226 2.26 1.06 -5.24
CA TYR A 226 1.41 0.33 -4.31
C TYR A 226 -0.07 0.43 -4.69
N LEU A 227 -0.58 1.65 -4.89
CA LEU A 227 -1.98 1.88 -5.24
C LEU A 227 -2.35 1.24 -6.60
N LYS A 228 -1.46 1.25 -7.60
CA LYS A 228 -1.71 0.57 -8.87
C LYS A 228 -1.77 -0.95 -8.69
N GLU A 229 -0.77 -1.52 -8.03
CA GLU A 229 -0.54 -2.96 -7.99
C GLU A 229 -1.42 -3.69 -6.97
N PHE A 230 -1.61 -3.10 -5.80
CA PHE A 230 -2.33 -3.74 -4.69
C PHE A 230 -3.76 -3.22 -4.49
N VAL A 231 -4.13 -2.09 -5.08
CA VAL A 231 -5.48 -1.51 -4.93
C VAL A 231 -6.26 -1.50 -6.24
N GLN A 232 -5.72 -0.88 -7.29
CA GLN A 232 -6.44 -0.66 -8.54
C GLN A 232 -6.71 -1.97 -9.30
N LYS A 233 -5.81 -2.95 -9.18
CA LYS A 233 -5.99 -4.30 -9.75
C LYS A 233 -7.03 -5.16 -9.01
N ILE A 234 -7.45 -4.78 -7.80
CA ILE A 234 -8.58 -5.43 -7.15
C ILE A 234 -9.83 -5.10 -7.96
N ALA A 235 -10.40 -6.13 -8.60
CA ALA A 235 -11.64 -6.00 -9.33
C ALA A 235 -12.78 -5.73 -8.34
N ILE A 236 -13.55 -4.67 -8.56
CA ILE A 236 -14.66 -4.29 -7.70
C ILE A 236 -15.93 -4.44 -8.53
N ASP A 237 -16.91 -5.20 -8.03
CA ASP A 237 -18.18 -5.27 -8.74
C ASP A 237 -18.99 -4.03 -8.41
N LYS A 238 -19.69 -3.49 -9.42
CA LYS A 238 -20.71 -2.44 -9.23
C LYS A 238 -21.85 -3.03 -8.40
N ARG A 239 -21.73 -3.00 -7.07
CA ARG A 239 -22.68 -3.68 -6.15
C ARG A 239 -23.22 -2.79 -5.03
N ALA A 240 -22.78 -1.54 -4.92
CA ALA A 240 -23.39 -0.59 -3.97
C ALA A 240 -24.58 0.12 -4.61
N ASP A 241 -25.80 -0.25 -4.20
CA ASP A 241 -27.03 0.51 -4.42
C ASP A 241 -27.10 1.75 -3.50
N ASN A 242 -26.00 2.49 -3.34
CA ASN A 242 -26.03 3.73 -2.59
C ASN A 242 -26.37 4.90 -3.53
N PRO A 243 -27.60 5.47 -3.44
CA PRO A 243 -28.05 6.50 -4.38
C PRO A 243 -27.22 7.78 -4.33
N VAL A 244 -26.40 7.99 -3.28
CA VAL A 244 -25.50 9.15 -3.15
C VAL A 244 -24.47 9.21 -4.28
N PHE A 245 -24.11 8.07 -4.88
CA PHE A 245 -23.03 8.01 -5.87
C PHE A 245 -23.50 8.01 -7.33
N TYR A 246 -24.81 8.07 -7.57
CA TYR A 246 -25.42 8.06 -8.90
C TYR A 246 -25.99 9.42 -9.28
N GLN A 247 -26.19 9.65 -10.59
CA GLN A 247 -26.71 10.92 -11.13
C GLN A 247 -25.84 12.12 -10.75
N ILE A 248 -24.52 11.92 -10.78
CA ILE A 248 -23.53 12.94 -10.45
C ILE A 248 -23.07 13.64 -11.73
N ASP A 249 -23.15 14.96 -11.74
CA ASP A 249 -22.70 15.76 -12.88
C ASP A 249 -21.19 16.03 -12.81
N LYS A 250 -20.68 16.30 -11.60
CA LYS A 250 -19.27 16.61 -11.36
C LYS A 250 -18.74 15.95 -10.10
N VAL A 251 -17.49 15.48 -10.14
CA VAL A 251 -16.78 14.85 -9.03
C VAL A 251 -15.51 15.62 -8.74
N LEU A 252 -15.31 15.94 -7.47
CA LEU A 252 -14.08 16.51 -6.95
C LEU A 252 -13.44 15.50 -6.01
N THR A 253 -12.33 14.88 -6.42
CA THR A 253 -11.70 13.82 -5.63
C THR A 253 -10.34 14.27 -5.11
N PHE A 254 -10.13 14.02 -3.82
CA PHE A 254 -8.86 14.15 -3.13
C PHE A 254 -8.13 12.79 -3.07
N ASN A 255 -8.77 11.72 -3.53
CA ASN A 255 -8.15 10.40 -3.64
C ASN A 255 -7.18 10.36 -4.82
N TYR A 256 -6.09 9.63 -4.64
CA TYR A 256 -5.15 9.35 -5.70
C TYR A 256 -5.69 8.30 -6.70
N THR A 257 -6.61 7.45 -6.27
CA THR A 257 -7.20 6.35 -7.05
C THR A 257 -8.37 6.83 -7.92
N ASP A 258 -8.68 6.06 -8.97
CA ASP A 258 -9.82 6.29 -9.87
C ASP A 258 -11.07 5.48 -9.49
N THR A 259 -11.21 5.09 -8.22
CA THR A 259 -12.26 4.18 -7.73
C THR A 259 -13.66 4.62 -8.16
N TYR A 260 -13.97 5.92 -8.10
CA TYR A 260 -15.27 6.43 -8.54
C TYR A 260 -15.52 6.17 -10.03
N ALA A 261 -14.54 6.49 -10.89
CA ALA A 261 -14.64 6.32 -12.33
C ALA A 261 -14.82 4.85 -12.73
N ARG A 262 -14.16 3.92 -12.02
CA ARG A 262 -14.29 2.47 -12.26
C ARG A 262 -15.66 1.94 -11.86
N LEU A 263 -16.22 2.43 -10.76
CA LEU A 263 -17.43 1.87 -10.15
C LEU A 263 -18.73 2.52 -10.63
N TYR A 264 -18.75 3.83 -10.78
CA TYR A 264 -19.99 4.57 -10.95
C TYR A 264 -20.12 5.05 -12.39
N ASP A 265 -20.31 6.36 -12.57
CA ASP A 265 -20.65 6.95 -13.86
C ASP A 265 -19.41 7.56 -14.54
N ALA A 266 -19.11 7.07 -15.74
CA ALA A 266 -18.02 7.59 -16.57
C ALA A 266 -18.37 8.93 -17.24
N ALA A 267 -19.64 9.35 -17.23
CA ALA A 267 -20.08 10.61 -17.83
C ALA A 267 -19.84 11.84 -16.94
N ALA A 268 -19.58 11.64 -15.63
CA ALA A 268 -19.31 12.74 -14.71
C ALA A 268 -17.97 13.42 -15.03
N GLU A 269 -17.90 14.74 -14.90
CA GLU A 269 -16.64 15.49 -14.97
C GLU A 269 -15.84 15.27 -13.68
N ILE A 270 -14.68 14.60 -13.75
CA ILE A 270 -13.89 14.24 -12.56
C ILE A 270 -12.61 15.10 -12.50
N ASN A 271 -12.43 15.81 -11.38
CA ASN A 271 -11.25 16.62 -11.09
C ASN A 271 -10.48 16.05 -9.89
N TYR A 272 -9.19 15.78 -10.09
CA TYR A 272 -8.29 15.18 -9.09
C TYR A 272 -7.41 16.25 -8.44
N ILE A 273 -7.77 16.68 -7.22
CA ILE A 273 -7.10 17.79 -6.53
C ILE A 273 -5.64 17.47 -6.14
N HIS A 274 -5.36 16.21 -5.85
CA HIS A 274 -4.02 15.74 -5.48
C HIS A 274 -3.33 14.96 -6.59
N GLY A 275 -3.79 15.10 -7.84
CA GLY A 275 -3.35 14.27 -8.95
C GLY A 275 -3.93 12.85 -8.88
N CYS A 276 -3.62 12.06 -9.90
CA CYS A 276 -4.15 10.71 -10.08
C CYS A 276 -3.01 9.74 -10.37
N ILE A 277 -3.05 8.54 -9.82
CA ILE A 277 -2.05 7.50 -10.10
C ILE A 277 -1.99 7.13 -11.59
N ASN A 278 -3.07 7.33 -12.35
CA ASN A 278 -3.10 7.07 -13.79
C ASN A 278 -2.33 8.12 -14.62
N ASP A 279 -2.05 9.30 -14.07
CA ASP A 279 -1.24 10.34 -14.71
C ASP A 279 0.21 10.23 -14.25
N GLU A 280 0.99 9.34 -14.88
CA GLU A 280 2.39 9.11 -14.50
C GLU A 280 3.29 10.34 -14.73
N ALA A 281 2.90 11.23 -15.65
CA ALA A 281 3.68 12.42 -15.97
C ALA A 281 3.57 13.48 -14.86
N ARG A 282 2.36 13.69 -14.31
CA ARG A 282 2.14 14.64 -13.21
C ARG A 282 2.37 14.01 -11.84
N GLY A 283 2.07 12.73 -11.68
CA GLY A 283 2.11 12.01 -10.40
C GLY A 283 1.09 12.55 -9.39
N ILE A 284 1.40 12.38 -8.10
CA ILE A 284 0.49 12.76 -7.00
C ILE A 284 1.08 13.88 -6.14
N VAL A 285 0.23 14.71 -5.53
CA VAL A 285 0.62 15.74 -4.55
C VAL A 285 0.68 15.11 -3.16
N LEU A 286 1.87 15.06 -2.57
CA LEU A 286 2.13 14.51 -1.24
C LEU A 286 3.01 15.52 -0.49
N GLY A 287 2.39 16.63 -0.09
CA GLY A 287 3.05 17.74 0.61
C GLY A 287 2.30 18.14 1.86
N ILE A 288 2.89 19.01 2.67
CA ILE A 288 2.26 19.55 3.87
C ILE A 288 1.49 20.83 3.58
N ASN A 289 0.64 21.23 4.53
CA ASN A 289 -0.13 22.46 4.41
C ASN A 289 0.73 23.70 4.55
N ASN A 290 0.13 24.82 4.15
CA ASN A 290 0.62 26.10 4.60
C ASN A 290 0.49 26.23 6.13
N ASP A 291 1.43 26.92 6.72
CA ASP A 291 1.47 27.28 8.14
C ASP A 291 2.06 28.69 8.28
N SER A 292 2.37 29.12 9.50
CA SER A 292 2.91 30.48 9.74
C SER A 292 4.21 30.74 8.97
N ARG A 293 4.97 29.69 8.61
CA ARG A 293 6.22 29.80 7.85
C ARG A 293 5.98 30.12 6.37
N ASP A 294 4.73 30.19 5.93
CA ASP A 294 4.38 30.65 4.58
C ASP A 294 3.98 32.13 4.54
N GLU A 295 3.98 32.82 5.70
CA GLU A 295 3.89 34.28 5.76
C GLU A 295 5.15 34.89 5.14
N LEU A 296 4.99 35.98 4.37
CA LEU A 296 6.07 36.58 3.57
C LEU A 296 7.31 36.90 4.40
N GLU A 297 7.13 37.29 5.66
CA GLU A 297 8.18 37.64 6.60
C GLU A 297 8.95 36.42 7.14
N GLU A 298 8.33 35.23 7.18
CA GLU A 298 8.91 33.99 7.73
C GLU A 298 9.23 32.95 6.62
N MET A 299 8.98 33.28 5.36
CA MET A 299 9.05 32.35 4.24
C MET A 299 10.47 31.84 3.97
N ASP A 300 10.66 30.53 4.17
CA ASP A 300 11.86 29.80 3.77
C ASP A 300 11.65 29.18 2.39
N THR A 301 12.32 29.74 1.38
CA THR A 301 12.24 29.30 -0.02
C THR A 301 12.74 27.87 -0.23
N GLY A 302 13.54 27.32 0.69
CA GLY A 302 13.95 25.92 0.67
C GLY A 302 12.88 24.98 1.21
N LEU A 303 11.91 25.45 2.00
CA LEU A 303 10.87 24.59 2.58
C LEU A 303 9.56 24.59 1.79
N ILE A 304 9.35 25.60 0.94
CA ILE A 304 8.15 25.68 0.10
C ILE A 304 7.98 24.45 -0.81
N ARG A 305 9.09 23.78 -1.19
CA ARG A 305 9.06 22.56 -2.03
C ARG A 305 8.32 21.38 -1.42
N PHE A 306 8.16 21.38 -0.09
CA PHE A 306 7.38 20.37 0.63
C PHE A 306 5.91 20.74 0.77
N LYS A 307 5.48 21.92 0.32
CA LYS A 307 4.11 22.43 0.49
C LYS A 307 3.19 21.95 -0.64
N LYS A 308 1.93 21.64 -0.31
CA LYS A 308 0.93 21.23 -1.30
C LYS A 308 0.75 22.27 -2.41
N TYR A 309 0.67 23.56 -2.07
CA TYR A 309 0.47 24.61 -3.09
C TYR A 309 1.61 24.65 -4.12
N TYR A 310 2.86 24.49 -3.67
CA TYR A 310 4.03 24.44 -4.56
C TYR A 310 3.94 23.22 -5.48
N GLN A 311 3.67 22.04 -4.91
CA GLN A 311 3.54 20.82 -5.70
C GLN A 311 2.38 20.87 -6.70
N ARG A 312 1.23 21.46 -6.32
CA ARG A 312 0.08 21.67 -7.22
C ARG A 312 0.46 22.59 -8.38
N ALA A 313 1.19 23.67 -8.12
CA ALA A 313 1.67 24.58 -9.16
C ALA A 313 2.67 23.89 -10.11
N MET A 314 3.61 23.11 -9.57
CA MET A 314 4.59 22.37 -10.36
C MET A 314 3.97 21.27 -11.22
N LYS A 315 2.85 20.70 -10.77
CA LYS A 315 2.16 19.58 -11.44
C LYS A 315 0.96 20.01 -12.28
N ASP A 316 0.67 21.31 -12.33
CA ASP A 316 -0.48 21.87 -13.05
C ASP A 316 -1.81 21.22 -12.60
N THR A 317 -1.96 21.03 -11.28
CA THR A 317 -3.19 20.52 -10.64
C THR A 317 -3.91 21.65 -9.88
N PHE A 318 -3.83 22.87 -10.39
CA PHE A 318 -4.49 24.03 -9.80
C PHE A 318 -6.02 23.89 -9.92
N TYR A 319 -6.74 24.44 -8.94
CA TYR A 319 -8.20 24.32 -8.89
C TYR A 319 -8.84 25.64 -8.47
N SER A 320 -9.90 26.03 -9.19
CA SER A 320 -10.79 27.12 -8.83
C SER A 320 -12.21 26.57 -8.63
N VAL A 321 -12.85 26.96 -7.53
CA VAL A 321 -14.26 26.63 -7.26
C VAL A 321 -15.16 27.31 -8.30
N GLU A 322 -14.84 28.54 -8.70
CA GLU A 322 -15.58 29.31 -9.68
C GLU A 322 -15.57 28.65 -11.06
N ASP A 323 -14.39 28.23 -11.52
CA ASP A 323 -14.25 27.53 -12.80
C ASP A 323 -14.93 26.15 -12.76
N PHE A 324 -14.90 25.47 -11.61
CA PHE A 324 -15.59 24.20 -11.45
C PHE A 324 -17.12 24.33 -11.45
N LEU A 325 -17.64 25.43 -10.88
CA LEU A 325 -19.06 25.78 -10.82
C LEU A 325 -19.47 26.73 -11.97
N ASP A 326 -18.98 26.43 -13.17
CA ASP A 326 -19.05 27.19 -14.43
C ASP A 326 -20.47 27.52 -14.94
N HIS A 327 -21.51 26.79 -14.53
CA HIS A 327 -22.87 27.05 -15.01
C HIS A 327 -23.54 28.13 -14.16
N GLU A 328 -23.45 29.40 -14.58
CA GLU A 328 -23.91 30.58 -13.82
C GLU A 328 -25.35 30.48 -13.30
N GLN A 329 -26.25 29.92 -14.10
CA GLN A 329 -27.68 29.76 -13.76
C GLN A 329 -28.01 28.43 -13.05
N ALA A 330 -27.02 27.62 -12.67
CA ALA A 330 -27.26 26.36 -11.98
C ALA A 330 -27.15 26.50 -10.45
N SER A 331 -27.98 25.74 -9.73
CA SER A 331 -27.79 25.47 -8.30
C SER A 331 -27.08 24.13 -8.12
N TYR A 332 -26.25 24.00 -7.09
CA TYR A 332 -25.40 22.83 -6.88
C TYR A 332 -25.68 22.15 -5.54
N LYS A 333 -26.05 20.88 -5.58
CA LYS A 333 -26.11 20.01 -4.39
C LYS A 333 -24.76 19.32 -4.23
N VAL A 334 -24.03 19.69 -3.20
CA VAL A 334 -22.69 19.17 -2.91
C VAL A 334 -22.81 18.07 -1.84
N SER A 335 -22.44 16.84 -2.19
CA SER A 335 -22.34 15.71 -1.28
C SER A 335 -20.87 15.45 -0.95
N ILE A 336 -20.47 15.58 0.31
CA ILE A 336 -19.10 15.30 0.76
C ILE A 336 -19.08 13.92 1.43
N VAL A 337 -18.25 13.01 0.91
CA VAL A 337 -18.17 11.62 1.39
C VAL A 337 -16.72 11.21 1.60
N GLY A 338 -16.43 10.59 2.75
CA GLY A 338 -15.11 10.02 3.03
C GLY A 338 -13.97 11.03 3.21
N HIS A 339 -14.27 12.33 3.22
CA HIS A 339 -13.29 13.37 3.49
C HIS A 339 -13.16 13.62 5.00
N SER A 340 -11.94 13.84 5.48
CA SER A 340 -11.63 14.18 6.88
C SER A 340 -12.12 15.59 7.27
N ILE A 341 -12.42 16.42 6.27
CA ILE A 341 -12.73 17.86 6.40
C ILE A 341 -11.56 18.58 7.08
N ASP A 342 -10.34 18.15 6.76
CA ASP A 342 -9.15 18.70 7.36
C ASP A 342 -8.87 20.11 6.83
N VAL A 343 -8.16 20.90 7.62
CA VAL A 343 -7.69 22.25 7.26
C VAL A 343 -6.76 22.23 6.04
N THR A 344 -6.21 21.07 5.68
CA THR A 344 -5.42 20.85 4.45
C THR A 344 -6.07 21.35 3.17
N ASP A 345 -7.38 21.18 3.06
CA ASP A 345 -8.15 21.43 1.85
C ASP A 345 -9.14 22.58 2.06
N ARG A 346 -8.79 23.46 3.02
CA ARG A 346 -9.63 24.56 3.49
C ARG A 346 -10.04 25.50 2.37
N ASP A 347 -9.12 25.89 1.49
CA ASP A 347 -9.41 26.80 0.37
C ASP A 347 -10.57 26.28 -0.49
N ILE A 348 -10.51 25.01 -0.87
CA ILE A 348 -11.50 24.35 -1.72
C ILE A 348 -12.81 24.10 -0.96
N LEU A 349 -12.73 23.52 0.24
CA LEU A 349 -13.92 23.16 1.03
C LEU A 349 -14.67 24.40 1.52
N VAL A 350 -13.97 25.43 2.02
CA VAL A 350 -14.59 26.71 2.41
C VAL A 350 -15.23 27.37 1.20
N GLY A 351 -14.54 27.39 0.06
CA GLY A 351 -15.07 27.94 -1.18
C GLY A 351 -16.42 27.30 -1.55
N LEU A 352 -16.46 25.96 -1.62
CA LEU A 352 -17.69 25.21 -1.89
C LEU A 352 -18.79 25.47 -0.86
N MET A 353 -18.47 25.52 0.43
CA MET A 353 -19.47 25.71 1.50
C MET A 353 -20.03 27.14 1.55
N LYS A 354 -19.21 28.14 1.23
CA LYS A 354 -19.61 29.56 1.28
C LYS A 354 -20.26 30.03 -0.01
N HIS A 355 -19.96 29.43 -1.15
CA HIS A 355 -20.44 29.85 -2.46
C HIS A 355 -21.98 29.90 -2.54
N GLU A 356 -22.57 30.99 -3.02
CA GLU A 356 -24.01 31.29 -2.86
C GLU A 356 -24.95 30.26 -3.51
N ARG A 357 -24.48 29.58 -4.56
CA ARG A 357 -25.26 28.62 -5.35
C ARG A 357 -25.18 27.18 -4.84
N THR A 358 -24.55 26.92 -3.69
CA THR A 358 -24.34 25.56 -3.17
C THR A 358 -25.24 25.23 -1.97
N GLU A 359 -25.66 23.97 -1.88
CA GLU A 359 -26.20 23.35 -0.67
C GLU A 359 -25.34 22.13 -0.35
N VAL A 360 -24.74 22.08 0.83
CA VAL A 360 -23.76 21.06 1.21
C VAL A 360 -24.36 20.04 2.17
N THR A 361 -24.21 18.76 1.86
CA THR A 361 -24.47 17.63 2.75
C THR A 361 -23.19 16.86 2.99
N ILE A 362 -22.78 16.76 4.26
CA ILE A 362 -21.65 15.92 4.68
C ILE A 362 -22.20 14.56 5.13
N TYR A 363 -21.62 13.50 4.59
CA TYR A 363 -21.96 12.13 4.95
C TYR A 363 -20.94 11.54 5.93
N TYR A 364 -21.44 10.96 7.02
CA TYR A 364 -20.65 10.30 8.07
C TYR A 364 -21.00 8.81 8.17
N HIS A 365 -20.02 7.95 8.49
CA HIS A 365 -20.26 6.50 8.60
C HIS A 365 -20.67 6.07 10.01
N ASP A 366 -20.18 6.75 11.05
CA ASP A 366 -20.56 6.52 12.44
C ASP A 366 -20.58 7.83 13.25
N GLU A 367 -21.10 7.76 14.48
CA GLU A 367 -21.23 8.93 15.37
C GLU A 367 -19.89 9.51 15.84
N LYS A 368 -18.81 8.69 15.90
CA LYS A 368 -17.48 9.17 16.26
C LYS A 368 -16.91 10.02 15.12
N ALA A 369 -17.03 9.55 13.89
CA ALA A 369 -16.67 10.27 12.68
C ALA A 369 -17.49 11.55 12.53
N HIS A 370 -18.80 11.49 12.80
CA HIS A 370 -19.67 12.66 12.81
C HIS A 370 -19.18 13.74 13.78
N GLY A 371 -18.89 13.37 15.04
CA GLY A 371 -18.36 14.29 16.04
C GLY A 371 -17.05 14.94 15.59
N GLN A 372 -16.12 14.15 15.05
CA GLN A 372 -14.84 14.66 14.55
C GLN A 372 -15.02 15.61 13.35
N GLN A 373 -15.90 15.29 12.40
CA GLN A 373 -16.21 16.13 11.25
C GLN A 373 -16.81 17.48 11.68
N VAL A 374 -17.66 17.50 12.71
CA VAL A 374 -18.19 18.75 13.28
C VAL A 374 -17.07 19.61 13.88
N VAL A 375 -16.17 19.01 14.67
CA VAL A 375 -15.02 19.72 15.26
C VAL A 375 -14.11 20.30 14.17
N ASN A 376 -13.75 19.50 13.17
CA ASN A 376 -12.91 19.91 12.07
C ASN A 376 -13.56 21.06 11.29
N LEU A 377 -14.85 20.93 11.00
CA LEU A 377 -15.58 21.95 10.27
C LEU A 377 -15.68 23.28 11.02
N ILE A 378 -15.97 23.26 12.33
CA ILE A 378 -15.97 24.47 13.16
C ILE A 378 -14.59 25.13 13.15
N SER A 379 -13.51 24.34 13.20
CA SER A 379 -12.14 24.83 13.13
C SER A 379 -11.81 25.46 11.77
N LEU A 380 -12.42 24.94 10.70
CA LEU A 380 -12.18 25.34 9.32
C LEU A 380 -12.94 26.62 8.92
N VAL A 381 -14.23 26.74 9.27
CA VAL A 381 -15.06 27.91 8.92
C VAL A 381 -15.21 28.95 10.04
N GLY A 382 -14.96 28.57 11.30
CA GLY A 382 -15.23 29.37 12.49
C GLY A 382 -16.65 29.18 13.04
N LYS A 383 -16.81 29.29 14.36
CA LYS A 383 -18.08 29.02 15.08
C LYS A 383 -19.27 29.82 14.55
N GLU A 384 -19.11 31.14 14.38
CA GLU A 384 -20.20 32.02 13.94
C GLU A 384 -20.70 31.65 12.54
N GLU A 385 -19.75 31.34 11.65
CA GLU A 385 -20.06 30.98 10.27
C GLU A 385 -20.69 29.59 10.19
N PHE A 386 -20.21 28.63 10.98
CA PHE A 386 -20.82 27.31 11.11
C PHE A 386 -22.30 27.44 11.50
N ASP A 387 -22.61 28.22 12.54
CA ASP A 387 -23.99 28.45 12.98
C ASP A 387 -24.85 29.09 11.87
N ARG A 388 -24.30 30.08 11.15
CA ARG A 388 -24.96 30.72 10.02
C ARG A 388 -25.34 29.72 8.93
N LEU A 389 -24.39 28.88 8.51
CA LEU A 389 -24.60 27.87 7.46
C LEU A 389 -25.63 26.82 7.86
N ARG A 390 -25.61 26.40 9.14
CA ARG A 390 -26.58 25.43 9.70
C ARG A 390 -27.99 26.02 9.79
N ASN A 391 -28.13 27.23 10.31
CA ASN A 391 -29.42 27.91 10.47
C ASN A 391 -30.06 28.24 9.11
N ALA A 392 -29.25 28.56 8.11
CA ALA A 392 -29.69 28.76 6.73
C ALA A 392 -30.04 27.44 5.99
N LYS A 393 -29.85 26.27 6.63
CA LYS A 393 -29.98 24.92 6.02
C LYS A 393 -29.08 24.69 4.81
N LYS A 394 -28.03 25.52 4.65
CA LYS A 394 -27.02 25.38 3.60
C LYS A 394 -26.05 24.23 3.89
N LEU A 395 -25.92 23.83 5.16
CA LEU A 395 -25.04 22.77 5.61
C LEU A 395 -25.81 21.71 6.40
N MET A 396 -25.81 20.48 5.90
CA MET A 396 -26.48 19.33 6.51
C MET A 396 -25.49 18.20 6.79
N PHE A 397 -25.81 17.36 7.78
CA PHE A 397 -25.11 16.10 8.04
C PHE A 397 -26.11 14.97 7.85
N LYS A 398 -25.68 13.88 7.23
CA LYS A 398 -26.47 12.66 7.08
C LYS A 398 -25.60 11.45 7.30
N GLN A 399 -26.15 10.41 7.91
CA GLN A 399 -25.46 9.13 7.95
C GLN A 399 -25.40 8.55 6.53
N LEU A 400 -24.21 8.09 6.13
CA LEU A 400 -24.01 7.38 4.89
C LEU A 400 -24.64 5.99 5.03
N PRO A 401 -25.50 5.56 4.08
CA PRO A 401 -25.99 4.19 4.06
C PRO A 401 -24.81 3.21 4.08
N GLU A 402 -24.89 2.19 4.93
CA GLU A 402 -23.88 1.13 4.97
C GLU A 402 -23.68 0.53 3.57
N PHE A 403 -22.44 0.21 3.25
CA PHE A 403 -22.15 -0.57 2.05
C PHE A 403 -22.79 -1.95 2.23
N ARG A 404 -23.92 -2.17 1.58
CA ARG A 404 -24.57 -3.48 1.52
C ARG A 404 -24.21 -4.10 0.19
N GLU A 405 -23.55 -5.24 0.23
CA GLU A 405 -23.53 -6.10 -0.93
C GLU A 405 -24.98 -6.54 -1.20
N ALA A 406 -25.44 -6.38 -2.44
CA ALA A 406 -26.60 -7.15 -2.88
C ALA A 406 -26.32 -8.62 -2.54
N PRO A 407 -27.25 -9.34 -1.89
CA PRO A 407 -27.02 -10.74 -1.57
C PRO A 407 -26.58 -11.42 -2.85
N ALA A 408 -25.40 -12.04 -2.84
CA ALA A 408 -25.03 -13.01 -3.86
C ALA A 408 -26.27 -13.88 -4.04
N GLY A 409 -26.80 -13.92 -5.28
CA GLY A 409 -28.12 -14.45 -5.56
C GLY A 409 -28.40 -15.67 -4.68
N ALA A 410 -29.51 -15.61 -3.94
CA ALA A 410 -29.93 -16.59 -2.96
C ALA A 410 -30.12 -17.98 -3.59
N ALA A 411 -28.99 -18.63 -3.84
CA ALA A 411 -28.79 -20.00 -4.21
C ALA A 411 -27.54 -20.45 -3.44
N ALA A 412 -27.78 -20.85 -2.19
CA ALA A 412 -26.92 -21.65 -1.32
C ALA A 412 -25.59 -21.03 -0.85
N MET A 413 -25.68 -20.08 0.09
CA MET A 413 -24.78 -20.05 1.26
C MET A 413 -25.61 -20.26 2.54
N GLU A 414 -26.51 -21.24 2.52
CA GLU A 414 -27.00 -21.90 3.73
C GLU A 414 -26.64 -23.37 3.56
N GLY A 415 -25.64 -23.82 4.32
CA GLY A 415 -25.19 -25.22 4.33
C GLY A 415 -23.74 -25.49 3.95
N MET A 416 -22.85 -24.49 3.95
CA MET A 416 -21.40 -24.77 3.86
C MET A 416 -20.76 -24.62 5.24
N GLU A 417 -20.54 -25.75 5.93
CA GLU A 417 -19.66 -25.83 7.09
C GLU A 417 -18.19 -25.69 6.63
N GLU A 418 -17.25 -25.50 7.56
CA GLU A 418 -15.79 -25.42 7.33
C GLU A 418 -15.22 -26.56 6.44
N GLU A 419 -16.00 -27.62 6.18
CA GLU A 419 -15.69 -28.78 5.35
C GLU A 419 -15.87 -28.58 3.83
N ASP A 420 -16.42 -27.45 3.36
CA ASP A 420 -16.71 -27.24 1.92
C ASP A 420 -15.65 -26.46 1.13
N PHE A 421 -14.52 -26.11 1.75
CA PHE A 421 -13.28 -25.98 0.99
C PHE A 421 -12.74 -27.39 0.80
N PRO A 422 -12.46 -27.86 -0.43
CA PRO A 422 -11.80 -29.15 -0.55
C PRO A 422 -10.40 -29.02 0.05
N GLU A 423 -10.26 -29.41 1.33
CA GLU A 423 -8.97 -29.72 1.95
C GLU A 423 -8.41 -30.94 1.20
N TYR A 424 -7.53 -30.69 0.25
CA TYR A 424 -6.81 -31.79 -0.39
C TYR A 424 -5.69 -32.27 0.54
N LYS A 425 -5.99 -33.30 1.33
CA LYS A 425 -4.98 -34.09 2.02
C LYS A 425 -4.25 -34.98 1.01
N ILE A 426 -3.08 -34.56 0.56
CA ILE A 426 -2.22 -35.42 -0.26
C ILE A 426 -1.46 -36.38 0.67
N ARG A 427 -1.80 -37.67 0.64
CA ARG A 427 -1.01 -38.74 1.25
C ARG A 427 0.00 -39.26 0.24
N ARG A 428 1.31 -39.06 0.49
CA ARG A 428 2.37 -39.76 -0.24
C ARG A 428 3.14 -40.71 0.69
N LYS A 429 3.35 -41.94 0.22
CA LYS A 429 4.24 -42.91 0.85
C LYS A 429 5.67 -42.63 0.41
N TYR A 430 6.55 -42.38 1.36
CA TYR A 430 7.98 -42.28 1.11
C TYR A 430 8.68 -43.51 1.69
N LYS A 431 9.71 -43.99 1.01
CA LYS A 431 10.59 -45.05 1.52
C LYS A 431 12.00 -44.48 1.59
N PHE A 432 12.51 -44.29 2.80
CA PHE A 432 13.88 -43.83 3.03
C PHE A 432 14.85 -44.97 2.71
N LEU A 433 16.03 -44.63 2.16
CA LEU A 433 17.01 -45.60 1.65
C LEU A 433 18.12 -45.95 2.64
N GLU A 434 18.15 -45.35 3.85
CA GLU A 434 19.19 -45.64 4.87
C GLU A 434 18.63 -45.79 6.29
N ASP A 435 19.23 -46.73 7.03
CA ASP A 435 18.84 -47.23 8.36
C ASP A 435 19.26 -46.30 9.53
N ASP A 436 18.92 -45.02 9.49
CA ASP A 436 19.12 -44.13 10.64
C ASP A 436 17.80 -43.90 11.39
N CYS A 437 17.46 -44.88 12.22
CA CYS A 437 16.26 -44.88 13.04
C CYS A 437 16.39 -43.98 14.27
N GLY A 438 15.68 -42.85 14.25
CA GLY A 438 15.45 -42.00 15.41
C GLY A 438 15.49 -40.49 15.17
N SER A 439 15.88 -40.03 13.98
CA SER A 439 16.04 -38.61 13.65
C SER A 439 14.79 -38.02 12.98
N PHE A 440 14.41 -36.80 13.36
CA PHE A 440 13.48 -35.98 12.57
C PHE A 440 14.19 -35.53 11.29
N HIS A 441 13.57 -35.77 10.14
CA HIS A 441 14.11 -35.38 8.85
C HIS A 441 13.27 -34.25 8.26
N THR A 442 13.93 -33.21 7.75
CA THR A 442 13.27 -32.02 7.21
C THR A 442 13.16 -32.15 5.69
N LEU A 443 11.94 -32.08 5.15
CA LEU A 443 11.63 -32.09 3.72
C LEU A 443 11.08 -30.74 3.29
N LEU A 444 11.60 -30.20 2.18
CA LEU A 444 11.09 -28.97 1.57
C LEU A 444 10.08 -29.34 0.47
N ILE A 445 8.84 -28.88 0.59
CA ILE A 445 7.77 -29.16 -0.39
C ILE A 445 7.15 -27.82 -0.81
N GLY A 446 7.44 -27.38 -2.04
CA GLY A 446 7.07 -26.03 -2.49
C GLY A 446 7.80 -24.95 -1.69
N ASN A 447 7.04 -24.10 -0.99
CA ASN A 447 7.57 -23.05 -0.10
C ASN A 447 7.51 -23.41 1.41
N GLU A 448 7.07 -24.62 1.77
CA GLU A 448 6.90 -25.05 3.16
C GLU A 448 7.99 -26.06 3.59
N ILE A 449 8.39 -25.98 4.87
CA ILE A 449 9.36 -26.89 5.51
C ILE A 449 8.58 -27.88 6.38
N VAL A 450 8.60 -29.17 6.03
CA VAL A 450 7.86 -30.22 6.74
C VAL A 450 8.82 -31.16 7.46
N GLN A 451 8.61 -31.40 8.76
CA GLN A 451 9.34 -32.42 9.51
C GLN A 451 8.63 -33.77 9.45
N VAL A 452 9.37 -34.80 9.10
CA VAL A 452 8.87 -36.17 8.98
C VAL A 452 9.67 -37.09 9.89
N SER A 453 8.99 -37.99 10.59
CA SER A 453 9.60 -39.05 11.39
C SER A 453 9.16 -40.42 10.87
N ALA A 454 10.07 -41.38 10.85
CA ALA A 454 9.78 -42.78 10.52
C ALA A 454 10.17 -43.68 11.70
N ARG A 455 9.44 -44.79 11.88
CA ARG A 455 9.86 -45.90 12.74
C ARG A 455 10.24 -47.10 11.87
N ASP A 456 11.26 -47.82 12.32
CA ASP A 456 11.95 -48.91 11.62
C ASP A 456 11.06 -49.81 10.75
N GLY A 457 11.44 -49.96 9.48
CA GLY A 457 10.89 -50.97 8.56
C GLY A 457 9.51 -50.71 7.94
N GLU A 458 8.80 -49.63 8.32
CA GLU A 458 7.53 -49.25 7.69
C GLU A 458 7.63 -47.91 6.93
N ALA A 459 6.89 -47.79 5.83
CA ALA A 459 6.81 -46.57 5.04
C ALA A 459 6.30 -45.41 5.92
N GLY A 460 7.11 -44.36 6.07
CA GLY A 460 6.69 -43.15 6.78
C GLY A 460 5.55 -42.45 6.04
N ILE A 461 4.59 -41.92 6.79
CA ILE A 461 3.49 -41.11 6.27
C ILE A 461 3.75 -39.67 6.71
N ALA A 462 3.98 -38.77 5.75
CA ALA A 462 3.91 -37.32 5.99
C ALA A 462 2.51 -36.87 5.59
N GLU A 463 1.76 -36.29 6.53
CA GLU A 463 0.47 -35.65 6.26
C GLU A 463 0.75 -34.15 6.13
N VAL A 464 0.56 -33.61 4.93
CA VAL A 464 0.77 -32.19 4.64
C VAL A 464 -0.57 -31.58 4.30
N THR A 465 -0.98 -30.58 5.07
CA THR A 465 -2.15 -29.75 4.78
C THR A 465 -1.72 -28.68 3.80
N LEU A 466 -2.12 -28.80 2.54
CA LEU A 466 -1.89 -27.78 1.52
C LEU A 466 -2.96 -26.70 1.68
N VAL A 467 -2.57 -25.55 2.22
CA VAL A 467 -3.36 -24.33 2.10
C VAL A 467 -2.83 -23.58 0.87
N ASP A 468 -3.70 -23.39 -0.11
CA ASP A 468 -3.48 -22.65 -1.37
C ASP A 468 -2.78 -23.36 -2.56
N TYR A 469 -3.46 -23.21 -3.69
CA TYR A 469 -3.34 -23.95 -4.96
C TYR A 469 -2.25 -23.44 -5.90
N PHE A 470 -1.00 -23.23 -5.47
CA PHE A 470 0.05 -22.86 -6.43
C PHE A 470 1.42 -23.46 -6.08
N LEU A 471 1.62 -24.71 -6.51
CA LEU A 471 2.95 -25.32 -6.57
C LEU A 471 3.52 -25.12 -7.98
N ASN A 472 4.47 -24.19 -8.12
CA ASN A 472 5.40 -24.18 -9.25
C ASN A 472 6.41 -25.31 -9.04
N LEU A 473 6.48 -26.20 -10.04
CA LEU A 473 7.35 -27.38 -10.13
C LEU A 473 6.89 -28.59 -9.28
N GLN A 474 6.14 -29.50 -9.89
CA GLN A 474 6.09 -30.89 -9.44
C GLN A 474 6.72 -31.77 -10.53
N GLU A 475 7.82 -32.45 -10.20
CA GLU A 475 8.35 -33.52 -11.02
C GLU A 475 7.62 -34.82 -10.66
N PHE A 476 6.89 -35.39 -11.63
CA PHE A 476 6.24 -36.68 -11.47
C PHE A 476 7.17 -37.79 -11.93
N TYR A 477 7.67 -38.59 -10.99
CA TYR A 477 8.38 -39.84 -11.30
C TYR A 477 7.40 -41.00 -11.26
N ASN A 478 7.28 -41.71 -12.39
CA ASN A 478 6.42 -42.87 -12.53
C ASN A 478 6.85 -44.00 -11.56
N HIS A 479 6.03 -44.30 -10.56
CA HIS A 479 6.26 -45.41 -9.61
C HIS A 479 6.10 -46.83 -10.21
N SER A 480 5.70 -46.97 -11.47
CA SER A 480 5.59 -48.27 -12.17
C SER A 480 6.80 -48.62 -13.06
N GLY A 481 7.73 -47.69 -13.29
CA GLY A 481 8.91 -47.91 -14.15
C GLY A 481 8.61 -48.11 -15.64
N ARG A 482 7.39 -47.79 -16.09
CA ARG A 482 6.89 -48.09 -17.45
C ARG A 482 7.14 -47.00 -18.50
N TYR A 483 7.40 -45.76 -18.08
CA TYR A 483 7.64 -44.58 -18.95
C TYR A 483 8.82 -43.78 -18.40
N LYS A 484 9.76 -43.31 -19.26
CA LYS A 484 11.04 -42.71 -18.86
C LYS A 484 11.09 -41.18 -18.92
N GLY A 485 9.99 -40.51 -19.28
CA GLY A 485 9.88 -39.04 -19.26
C GLY A 485 9.42 -38.43 -17.93
N ALA A 486 9.64 -37.12 -17.78
CA ALA A 486 9.17 -36.30 -16.66
C ALA A 486 8.03 -35.38 -17.12
N VAL A 487 7.12 -35.01 -16.22
CA VAL A 487 5.98 -34.15 -16.55
C VAL A 487 6.07 -32.86 -15.76
N ARG A 488 5.97 -31.72 -16.46
CA ARG A 488 6.05 -30.37 -15.91
C ARG A 488 4.71 -29.68 -16.06
N LEU A 489 4.12 -29.28 -14.94
CA LEU A 489 2.98 -28.36 -14.96
C LEU A 489 3.49 -26.96 -15.36
N VAL A 490 3.00 -26.42 -16.47
CA VAL A 490 3.45 -25.14 -17.03
C VAL A 490 2.58 -24.01 -16.51
N GLU A 491 1.26 -24.22 -16.47
CA GLU A 491 0.30 -23.20 -16.08
C GLU A 491 -1.01 -23.86 -15.63
N LEU A 492 -1.61 -23.32 -14.57
CA LEU A 492 -2.98 -23.62 -14.16
C LEU A 492 -3.81 -22.37 -14.40
N PHE A 493 -4.95 -22.54 -15.06
CA PHE A 493 -5.85 -21.44 -15.36
C PHE A 493 -7.28 -21.86 -15.06
N ASN A 494 -8.12 -20.87 -14.78
CA ASN A 494 -9.53 -21.10 -14.53
C ASN A 494 -10.29 -20.72 -15.80
N ASP A 495 -10.74 -21.70 -16.59
CA ASP A 495 -11.58 -21.41 -17.74
C ASP A 495 -12.99 -21.12 -17.24
N ASN A 496 -13.33 -19.83 -17.19
CA ASN A 496 -14.60 -19.37 -16.68
C ASN A 496 -15.76 -19.95 -17.51
N ARG A 497 -16.51 -20.89 -16.90
CA ARG A 497 -17.90 -20.58 -16.52
C ARG A 497 -18.58 -21.54 -15.56
N TYR A 498 -18.27 -22.83 -15.51
CA TYR A 498 -18.87 -23.76 -14.54
C TYR A 498 -17.95 -24.98 -14.35
N CYS A 499 -17.28 -25.05 -13.19
CA CYS A 499 -16.63 -26.25 -12.61
C CYS A 499 -15.44 -26.87 -13.39
N GLY A 500 -14.21 -26.45 -13.06
CA GLY A 500 -12.97 -27.16 -13.41
C GLY A 500 -11.78 -26.21 -13.61
N ALA A 501 -10.63 -26.49 -13.00
CA ALA A 501 -9.38 -25.76 -13.29
C ALA A 501 -8.69 -26.41 -14.50
N GLY A 502 -8.32 -25.63 -15.52
CA GLY A 502 -7.56 -26.10 -16.67
C GLY A 502 -6.06 -26.15 -16.37
N ALA A 503 -5.36 -27.17 -16.87
CA ALA A 503 -3.91 -27.28 -16.74
C ALA A 503 -3.22 -27.38 -18.11
N TYR A 504 -2.17 -26.60 -18.29
CA TYR A 504 -1.19 -26.75 -19.36
C TYR A 504 0.01 -27.54 -18.85
N VAL A 505 0.35 -28.64 -19.54
CA VAL A 505 1.37 -29.58 -19.08
C VAL A 505 2.38 -29.88 -20.20
N GLU A 506 3.67 -29.90 -19.85
CA GLU A 506 4.76 -30.34 -20.73
C GLU A 506 5.22 -31.74 -20.34
N TYR A 507 5.21 -32.67 -21.29
CA TYR A 507 5.83 -33.98 -21.15
C TYR A 507 7.27 -33.93 -21.69
N ILE A 508 8.24 -34.03 -20.81
CA ILE A 508 9.67 -34.05 -21.11
C ILE A 508 10.09 -35.49 -21.38
N LYS A 509 10.23 -35.87 -22.64
CA LYS A 509 10.66 -37.22 -23.03
C LYS A 509 12.18 -37.34 -23.01
N ALA A 510 12.68 -38.54 -22.70
CA ALA A 510 14.09 -38.87 -22.88
C ALA A 510 14.43 -38.92 -24.39
N LYS A 511 15.68 -38.61 -24.73
CA LYS A 511 16.15 -38.38 -26.12
C LYS A 511 15.90 -39.54 -27.11
N ASP A 512 15.67 -40.75 -26.61
CA ASP A 512 15.50 -41.98 -27.40
C ASP A 512 14.13 -42.67 -27.19
N GLU A 513 13.13 -41.98 -26.65
CA GLU A 513 11.79 -42.55 -26.37
C GLU A 513 10.76 -42.20 -27.47
N ASP A 514 9.99 -43.19 -27.92
CA ASP A 514 9.01 -43.06 -29.01
C ASP A 514 7.68 -42.47 -28.51
N THR A 515 7.01 -41.66 -29.34
CA THR A 515 5.83 -40.87 -28.95
C THR A 515 4.48 -41.61 -29.03
N GLU A 516 4.49 -42.94 -29.25
CA GLU A 516 3.28 -43.75 -29.51
C GLU A 516 2.30 -43.86 -28.32
N HIS A 517 2.68 -43.44 -27.11
CA HIS A 517 1.87 -43.58 -25.89
C HIS A 517 1.24 -42.27 -25.37
N LEU A 518 1.22 -41.19 -26.16
CA LEU A 518 0.74 -39.87 -25.70
C LEU A 518 -0.73 -39.86 -25.25
N ASP A 519 -1.61 -40.60 -25.94
CA ASP A 519 -3.02 -40.68 -25.57
C ASP A 519 -3.25 -41.53 -24.32
N GLU A 520 -2.41 -42.55 -24.09
CA GLU A 520 -2.42 -43.32 -22.83
C GLU A 520 -1.89 -42.49 -21.66
N ILE A 521 -0.86 -41.67 -21.89
CA ILE A 521 -0.34 -40.71 -20.92
C ILE A 521 -1.42 -39.67 -20.58
N ARG A 522 -2.10 -39.10 -21.58
CA ARG A 522 -3.25 -38.19 -21.38
C ARG A 522 -4.34 -38.83 -20.53
N ALA A 523 -4.73 -40.07 -20.84
CA ALA A 523 -5.76 -40.78 -20.10
C ALA A 523 -5.34 -41.05 -18.65
N LEU A 524 -4.09 -41.47 -18.41
CA LEU A 524 -3.57 -41.70 -17.07
C LEU A 524 -3.63 -40.43 -16.20
N PHE A 525 -3.16 -39.31 -16.76
CA PHE A 525 -3.17 -38.04 -16.05
C PHE A 525 -4.56 -37.43 -15.87
N ALA A 526 -5.47 -37.61 -16.84
CA ALA A 526 -6.88 -37.24 -16.68
C ALA A 526 -7.51 -38.02 -15.52
N THR A 527 -7.19 -39.30 -15.36
CA THR A 527 -7.73 -40.12 -14.25
C THR A 527 -7.21 -39.68 -12.88
N ASP A 528 -5.92 -39.30 -12.79
CA ASP A 528 -5.32 -38.78 -11.55
C ASP A 528 -5.81 -37.35 -11.22
N CYS A 529 -6.18 -36.55 -12.24
CA CYS A 529 -6.66 -35.18 -12.07
C CYS A 529 -8.19 -35.06 -11.91
N ASP A 530 -8.97 -36.02 -12.42
CA ASP A 530 -10.43 -36.09 -12.25
C ASP A 530 -10.84 -36.17 -10.77
N GLY A 531 -10.01 -36.81 -9.93
CA GLY A 531 -10.24 -36.89 -8.48
C GLY A 531 -10.07 -35.55 -7.73
N ILE A 532 -9.49 -34.53 -8.38
CA ILE A 532 -9.18 -33.22 -7.79
C ILE A 532 -9.73 -32.04 -8.63
N GLY A 533 -10.57 -32.31 -9.63
CA GLY A 533 -11.29 -31.28 -10.40
C GLY A 533 -10.42 -30.45 -11.36
N ILE A 534 -9.30 -31.01 -11.83
CA ILE A 534 -8.39 -30.36 -12.80
C ILE A 534 -8.52 -31.06 -14.16
N GLU A 535 -8.81 -30.31 -15.21
CA GLU A 535 -8.93 -30.82 -16.58
C GLU A 535 -7.67 -30.44 -17.40
N ILE A 536 -7.03 -31.42 -18.03
CA ILE A 536 -5.81 -31.16 -18.81
C ILE A 536 -6.20 -30.67 -20.20
N SER A 537 -6.02 -29.37 -20.43
CA SER A 537 -6.46 -28.71 -21.65
C SER A 537 -5.48 -28.91 -22.81
N GLU A 538 -4.17 -29.02 -22.52
CA GLU A 538 -3.16 -29.29 -23.55
C GLU A 538 -1.94 -30.03 -22.97
N ILE A 539 -1.40 -30.97 -23.74
CA ILE A 539 -0.10 -31.61 -23.45
C ILE A 539 0.86 -31.33 -24.61
N LYS A 540 1.98 -30.69 -24.28
CA LYS A 540 3.07 -30.40 -25.22
C LYS A 540 4.27 -31.30 -24.94
N VAL A 541 4.84 -31.91 -25.97
CA VAL A 541 6.00 -32.80 -25.83
C VAL A 541 7.28 -32.02 -26.08
N VAL A 542 8.23 -32.12 -25.16
CA VAL A 542 9.53 -31.46 -25.23
C VAL A 542 10.63 -32.50 -25.02
N GLU A 543 11.69 -32.47 -25.83
CA GLU A 543 12.86 -33.34 -25.59
C GLU A 543 13.71 -32.78 -24.46
N SER A 544 14.24 -33.65 -23.61
CA SER A 544 15.19 -33.25 -22.55
C SER A 544 16.43 -32.60 -23.18
N GLY A 545 16.46 -31.26 -23.23
CA GLY A 545 17.64 -30.49 -23.54
C GLY A 545 18.65 -30.74 -22.42
N GLY A 546 19.75 -31.43 -22.74
CA GLY A 546 20.73 -31.85 -21.75
C GLY A 546 21.34 -30.66 -21.05
N GLU A 547 20.94 -30.43 -19.79
CA GLU A 547 21.75 -29.95 -18.68
C GLU A 547 20.90 -29.96 -17.39
N ALA A 548 20.98 -31.06 -16.64
CA ALA A 548 20.66 -31.11 -15.22
C ALA A 548 21.59 -32.13 -14.57
N ALA A 549 22.74 -31.63 -14.13
CA ALA A 549 23.58 -32.21 -13.10
C ALA A 549 23.65 -31.21 -11.94
#